data_AF-A0A5D2YA36-F1
#
_entry.id   AF-A0A5D2YA36-F1
#
_cell.length_a   1.000
_cell.length_b   1.000
_cell.length_c   1.000
_cell.angle_alpha   90.00
_cell.angle_beta   90.00
_cell.angle_gamma   90.00
#
_symmetry.space_group_name_H-M   'P 1'
#
loop_
_entity.id
_entity.type
_entity.pdbx_description
1 polymer ?
#
loop_
_entity_poly.entity_id
_entity_poly.type
_entity_poly.pdbx_seq_one_letter_code
_entity_poly.pdbx_strand_id
1 'polypeptide(L)'
;MAVAIIRILNNSLTMKFIIGDVLIIIFILFITRLPQSFSTTEAIQPSLTRLDSKRSSPSVQESAAKAVLGRFLPTHLHSFHFKIVSKDVCGGQGCFLIENYDGPTENGPEILIKGTTAVEIASGLHWYIKYFCGAHVSWDKTGGVQLASVPKPGSLPLVKDSGVLIQRPVPWNYYQNVVTSSYSYVWWDWERWEKEIDWMALQGINLPLAFSGQEAIWQKVFMGFNISMEDLNDFFGGPAFLAWARMGNLHTWGGPLSKNWLKQQLVLQKKILSRMLELGMTPVLPSFSGNVPAALKTIFPTANITRLGDWNTVDSDPRWCCTYLLNPSDPLFVEIGEAFIKMQIKEYGDVTDIYNW
;
A
#
# COMPACT_ATOMS: atom_id res chain seq x y z
N MET A 1 2.95 17.61 6.33
CA MET A 1 3.43 17.33 4.95
C MET A 1 3.82 18.66 4.30
N ALA A 2 5.11 19.00 4.28
CA ALA A 2 5.60 20.26 3.72
C ALA A 2 5.74 20.11 2.19
N VAL A 3 4.80 20.70 1.45
CA VAL A 3 4.94 20.91 0.00
C VAL A 3 5.66 22.25 -0.18
N ALA A 4 6.98 22.21 -0.38
CA ALA A 4 7.74 23.40 -0.74
C ALA A 4 7.58 23.65 -2.25
N ILE A 5 6.70 24.60 -2.60
CA ILE A 5 6.61 25.16 -3.96
C ILE A 5 7.74 26.19 -4.10
N ILE A 6 8.81 25.83 -4.81
CA ILE A 6 9.87 26.78 -5.18
C ILE A 6 9.41 27.56 -6.41
N ARG A 7 9.16 28.85 -6.23
CA ARG A 7 8.87 29.82 -7.29
C ARG A 7 10.20 30.43 -7.74
N ILE A 8 10.72 30.02 -8.89
CA ILE A 8 11.93 30.62 -9.48
C ILE A 8 11.52 31.87 -10.27
N LEU A 9 11.98 33.03 -9.82
CA LEU A 9 11.92 34.29 -10.56
C LEU A 9 13.05 34.33 -11.60
N ASN A 10 12.67 34.56 -12.85
CA ASN A 10 13.57 34.73 -13.99
C ASN A 10 14.20 36.13 -13.96
N ASN A 11 15.52 36.23 -14.13
CA ASN A 11 16.20 37.41 -14.68
C ASN A 11 17.46 36.99 -15.46
N SER A 12 17.33 37.05 -16.80
CA SER A 12 18.29 37.55 -17.82
C SER A 12 19.63 38.13 -17.30
N LEU A 13 20.84 38.00 -17.90
CA LEU A 13 21.32 37.74 -19.28
C LEU A 13 22.84 37.35 -19.24
N THR A 14 23.29 36.54 -20.21
CA THR A 14 24.64 36.48 -20.86
C THR A 14 25.95 36.44 -20.04
N MET A 15 26.71 35.33 -20.17
CA MET A 15 28.06 35.33 -20.76
C MET A 15 28.44 33.90 -21.18
N LYS A 16 28.58 33.66 -22.49
CA LYS A 16 29.01 32.37 -23.08
C LYS A 16 30.50 32.40 -23.39
N PHE A 17 31.07 31.19 -23.43
CA PHE A 17 32.35 30.77 -24.01
C PHE A 17 33.57 30.96 -23.09
N ILE A 18 33.94 29.85 -22.43
CA ILE A 18 35.28 29.38 -21.97
C ILE A 18 35.12 28.26 -20.90
N ILE A 19 33.91 27.97 -20.43
CA ILE A 19 33.64 26.97 -19.35
C ILE A 19 33.39 25.53 -19.89
N GLY A 20 33.42 25.32 -21.21
CA GLY A 20 33.02 24.04 -21.84
C GLY A 20 33.91 22.84 -21.50
N ASP A 21 35.24 23.03 -21.48
CA ASP A 21 36.17 21.89 -21.42
C ASP A 21 36.55 21.49 -19.98
N VAL A 22 36.44 22.40 -19.01
CA VAL A 22 36.62 22.09 -17.57
C VAL A 22 35.39 21.38 -17.01
N LEU A 23 34.19 21.66 -17.53
CA LEU A 23 32.96 21.00 -17.12
C LEU A 23 32.93 19.51 -17.52
N ILE A 24 33.52 19.13 -18.66
CA ILE A 24 33.51 17.74 -19.13
C ILE A 24 34.38 16.83 -18.26
N ILE A 25 35.54 17.31 -17.79
CA ILE A 25 36.42 16.51 -16.90
C ILE A 25 35.82 16.39 -15.49
N ILE A 26 35.17 17.43 -14.98
CA ILE A 26 34.45 17.36 -13.69
C ILE A 26 33.21 16.45 -13.79
N PHE A 27 32.53 16.42 -14.94
CA PHE A 27 31.38 15.54 -15.16
C PHE A 27 31.79 14.04 -15.19
N ILE A 28 32.95 13.72 -15.78
CA ILE A 28 33.48 12.33 -15.81
C ILE A 28 33.96 11.89 -14.40
N LEU A 29 34.51 12.80 -13.59
CA LEU A 29 34.91 12.51 -12.21
C LEU A 29 33.71 12.42 -11.24
N PHE A 30 32.57 13.03 -11.56
CA PHE A 30 31.33 12.89 -10.77
C PHE A 30 30.54 11.61 -11.08
N ILE A 31 30.62 11.07 -12.30
CA ILE A 31 29.96 9.79 -12.65
C ILE A 31 30.64 8.59 -11.97
N THR A 32 31.92 8.69 -11.60
CA THR A 32 32.64 7.61 -10.89
C THR A 32 32.47 7.65 -9.37
N ARG A 33 31.67 8.57 -8.82
CA ARG A 33 31.30 8.64 -7.40
C ARG A 33 29.80 8.76 -7.18
N LEU A 34 29.00 8.00 -7.92
CA LEU A 34 27.70 7.58 -7.38
C LEU A 34 27.99 6.71 -6.16
N PRO A 35 27.54 7.06 -4.94
CA PRO A 35 27.59 6.12 -3.85
C PRO A 35 26.81 4.90 -4.31
N GLN A 36 27.51 3.78 -4.46
CA GLN A 36 26.93 2.46 -4.60
C GLN A 36 25.81 2.36 -3.55
N SER A 37 24.56 2.28 -3.98
CA SER A 37 23.36 2.27 -3.13
C SER A 37 23.25 1.02 -2.23
N PHE A 38 24.32 0.22 -2.15
CA PHE A 38 24.43 -1.04 -1.43
C PHE A 38 24.23 -0.88 0.08
N SER A 39 24.53 0.28 0.67
CA SER A 39 24.38 0.49 2.12
C SER A 39 22.93 0.47 2.62
N THR A 40 21.94 0.84 1.79
CA THR A 40 20.54 0.94 2.23
C THR A 40 19.80 -0.40 2.24
N THR A 41 20.17 -1.33 1.35
CA THR A 41 19.55 -2.65 1.24
C THR A 41 19.92 -3.55 2.42
N GLU A 42 21.16 -3.48 2.90
CA GLU A 42 21.63 -4.27 4.05
C GLU A 42 20.85 -3.95 5.33
N ALA A 43 20.53 -2.67 5.57
CA ALA A 43 19.83 -2.23 6.76
C ALA A 43 18.38 -2.77 6.86
N ILE A 44 17.71 -2.95 5.71
CA ILE A 44 16.34 -3.45 5.66
C ILE A 44 16.25 -4.96 5.44
N GLN A 45 17.37 -5.63 5.15
CA GLN A 45 17.41 -7.05 4.82
C GLN A 45 16.78 -7.96 5.89
N PRO A 46 16.99 -7.75 7.21
CA PRO A 46 16.32 -8.57 8.23
C PRO A 46 14.79 -8.45 8.18
N SER A 47 14.29 -7.22 7.94
CA SER A 47 12.85 -6.95 7.79
C SER A 47 12.31 -7.62 6.53
N LEU A 48 13.03 -7.54 5.41
CA LEU A 48 12.66 -8.23 4.17
C LEU A 48 12.59 -9.75 4.37
N THR A 49 13.58 -10.35 5.02
CA THR A 49 13.59 -11.80 5.30
C THR A 49 12.41 -12.22 6.18
N ARG A 50 12.08 -11.43 7.22
CA ARG A 50 10.94 -11.73 8.09
C ARG A 50 9.60 -11.54 7.38
N LEU A 51 9.45 -10.51 6.55
CA LEU A 51 8.24 -10.32 5.75
C LEU A 51 8.10 -11.41 4.69
N ASP A 52 9.20 -11.86 4.10
CA ASP A 52 9.22 -12.97 3.15
C ASP A 52 8.77 -14.28 3.80
N SER A 53 9.12 -14.53 5.06
CA SER A 53 8.68 -15.74 5.78
C SER A 53 7.19 -15.72 6.16
N LYS A 54 6.54 -14.54 6.16
CA LYS A 54 5.09 -14.38 6.37
C LYS A 54 4.27 -14.57 5.10
N ARG A 55 4.91 -14.74 3.93
CA ARG A 55 4.20 -14.88 2.66
C ARG A 55 3.36 -16.16 2.60
N SER A 56 2.25 -16.07 1.90
CA SER A 56 1.43 -17.23 1.54
C SER A 56 2.24 -18.26 0.76
N SER A 57 1.88 -19.54 0.88
CA SER A 57 2.55 -20.61 0.13
C SER A 57 2.47 -20.40 -1.40
N PRO A 58 3.40 -20.97 -2.18
CA PRO A 58 3.37 -20.90 -3.65
C PRO A 58 2.01 -21.21 -4.27
N SER A 59 1.34 -22.29 -3.83
CA SER A 59 0.04 -22.69 -4.39
C SER A 59 -1.08 -21.70 -4.13
N VAL A 60 -1.08 -21.06 -2.95
CA VAL A 60 -2.04 -19.99 -2.61
C VAL A 60 -1.80 -18.78 -3.50
N GLN A 61 -0.55 -18.37 -3.67
CA GLN A 61 -0.18 -17.24 -4.53
C GLN A 61 -0.53 -17.50 -6.00
N GLU A 62 -0.18 -18.67 -6.54
CA GLU A 62 -0.53 -19.05 -7.91
C GLU A 62 -2.05 -19.06 -8.13
N SER A 63 -2.82 -19.59 -7.16
CA SER A 63 -4.28 -19.58 -7.18
C SER A 63 -4.85 -18.16 -7.11
N ALA A 64 -4.25 -17.28 -6.31
CA ALA A 64 -4.64 -15.88 -6.20
C ALA A 64 -4.39 -15.12 -7.50
N ALA A 65 -3.21 -15.29 -8.11
CA ALA A 65 -2.90 -14.73 -9.42
C ALA A 65 -3.86 -15.27 -10.51
N LYS A 66 -4.22 -16.56 -10.43
CA LYS A 66 -5.22 -17.17 -11.32
C LYS A 66 -6.60 -16.56 -11.15
N ALA A 67 -7.00 -16.23 -9.92
CA ALA A 67 -8.26 -15.53 -9.65
C ALA A 67 -8.25 -14.09 -10.21
N VAL A 68 -7.12 -13.38 -10.13
CA VAL A 68 -6.94 -12.08 -10.81
C VAL A 68 -7.17 -12.25 -12.31
N LEU A 69 -6.50 -13.23 -12.96
CA LEU A 69 -6.72 -13.53 -14.37
C LEU A 69 -8.20 -13.84 -14.67
N GLY A 70 -8.87 -14.63 -13.83
CA GLY A 70 -10.27 -14.98 -14.02
C GLY A 70 -11.23 -13.78 -13.99
N ARG A 71 -10.97 -12.78 -13.13
CA ARG A 71 -11.75 -11.53 -13.11
C ARG A 71 -11.35 -10.57 -14.22
N PHE A 72 -10.08 -10.57 -14.59
CA PHE A 72 -9.50 -9.64 -15.54
C PHE A 72 -9.77 -10.04 -17.00
N LEU A 73 -9.56 -11.31 -17.35
CA LEU A 73 -9.64 -11.86 -18.70
C LEU A 73 -10.21 -13.31 -18.63
N PRO A 74 -11.50 -13.47 -18.28
CA PRO A 74 -12.11 -14.77 -17.94
C PRO A 74 -12.01 -15.83 -19.04
N THR A 75 -12.07 -15.42 -20.32
CA THR A 75 -12.00 -16.33 -21.46
C THR A 75 -10.63 -16.97 -21.67
N HIS A 76 -9.59 -16.42 -21.04
CA HIS A 76 -8.19 -16.84 -21.21
C HIS A 76 -7.66 -17.59 -19.99
N LEU A 77 -8.55 -18.05 -19.11
CA LEU A 77 -8.15 -18.76 -17.90
C LEU A 77 -7.24 -19.95 -18.22
N HIS A 78 -7.43 -20.65 -19.34
CA HIS A 78 -6.58 -21.79 -19.72
C HIS A 78 -5.35 -21.41 -20.54
N SER A 79 -5.31 -20.21 -21.13
CA SER A 79 -4.19 -19.75 -21.98
C SER A 79 -2.90 -19.43 -21.22
N PHE A 80 -2.97 -19.27 -19.90
CA PHE A 80 -1.81 -18.90 -19.08
C PHE A 80 -1.51 -19.96 -18.01
N HIS A 81 -0.24 -20.33 -17.88
CA HIS A 81 0.27 -21.10 -16.74
C HIS A 81 1.07 -20.18 -15.81
N PHE A 82 0.79 -20.24 -14.51
CA PHE A 82 1.43 -19.41 -13.50
C PHE A 82 2.27 -20.25 -12.56
N LYS A 83 3.47 -19.78 -12.23
CA LYS A 83 4.37 -20.50 -11.34
C LYS A 83 5.18 -19.56 -10.44
N ILE A 84 5.22 -19.87 -9.16
CA ILE A 84 6.10 -19.19 -8.21
C ILE A 84 7.51 -19.78 -8.30
N VAL A 85 8.51 -18.91 -8.30
CA VAL A 85 9.94 -19.29 -8.34
C VAL A 85 10.73 -18.62 -7.22
N SER A 86 11.86 -19.23 -6.85
CA SER A 86 12.82 -18.60 -5.93
C SER A 86 13.42 -17.34 -6.54
N LYS A 87 13.80 -16.38 -5.68
CA LYS A 87 14.59 -15.20 -6.06
C LYS A 87 15.93 -15.56 -6.71
N ASP A 88 16.45 -16.76 -6.50
CA ASP A 88 17.71 -17.21 -7.12
C ASP A 88 17.60 -17.25 -8.66
N VAL A 89 16.43 -17.64 -9.17
CA VAL A 89 16.10 -17.61 -10.61
C VAL A 89 16.14 -16.16 -11.14
N CYS A 90 15.92 -15.19 -10.26
CA CYS A 90 15.87 -13.77 -10.53
C CYS A 90 17.14 -13.02 -10.09
N GLY A 91 18.27 -13.70 -9.85
CA GLY A 91 19.50 -13.04 -9.41
C GLY A 91 19.40 -12.39 -8.02
N GLY A 92 18.63 -12.97 -7.12
CA GLY A 92 18.45 -12.51 -5.74
C GLY A 92 17.39 -11.42 -5.54
N GLN A 93 16.71 -10.98 -6.61
CA GLN A 93 15.70 -9.92 -6.56
C GLN A 93 14.29 -10.45 -6.83
N GLY A 94 13.27 -9.63 -6.57
CA GLY A 94 11.92 -9.93 -7.06
C GLY A 94 11.87 -9.79 -8.58
N CYS A 95 11.24 -10.71 -9.29
CA CYS A 95 11.11 -10.62 -10.75
C CYS A 95 9.88 -11.36 -11.28
N PHE A 96 9.55 -11.08 -12.54
CA PHE A 96 8.73 -11.97 -13.36
C PHE A 96 9.46 -12.37 -14.64
N LEU A 97 9.11 -13.55 -15.14
CA LEU A 97 9.60 -14.12 -16.39
C LEU A 97 8.39 -14.55 -17.25
N ILE A 98 8.41 -14.19 -18.53
CA ILE A 98 7.37 -14.56 -19.51
C ILE A 98 8.01 -15.40 -20.61
N GLU A 99 7.50 -16.61 -20.81
CA GLU A 99 7.97 -17.58 -21.79
C GLU A 99 6.79 -18.16 -22.57
N ASN A 100 7.05 -18.76 -23.72
CA ASN A 100 6.07 -19.63 -24.36
C ASN A 100 5.96 -20.93 -23.55
N TYR A 101 4.74 -21.46 -23.41
CA TYR A 101 4.55 -22.75 -22.75
C TYR A 101 5.05 -23.89 -23.64
N ASP A 102 5.88 -24.77 -23.08
CA ASP A 102 6.56 -25.87 -23.79
C ASP A 102 5.90 -27.24 -23.56
N GLY A 103 4.79 -27.29 -22.83
CA GLY A 103 3.99 -28.49 -22.60
C GLY A 103 2.95 -28.77 -23.71
N PRO A 104 2.11 -29.82 -23.56
CA PRO A 104 1.07 -30.14 -24.52
C PRO A 104 0.09 -28.96 -24.72
N THR A 105 -0.08 -28.51 -25.96
CA THR A 105 -0.83 -27.28 -26.29
C THR A 105 -2.24 -27.53 -26.79
N GLU A 106 -2.66 -28.77 -27.05
CA GLU A 106 -4.06 -29.06 -27.44
C GLU A 106 -5.01 -28.60 -26.33
N ASN A 107 -5.64 -27.43 -26.53
CA ASN A 107 -6.45 -26.71 -25.54
C ASN A 107 -5.71 -26.37 -24.23
N GLY A 108 -4.37 -26.34 -24.25
CA GLY A 108 -3.51 -26.07 -23.11
C GLY A 108 -3.03 -24.62 -23.01
N PRO A 109 -2.19 -24.29 -22.02
CA PRO A 109 -1.59 -22.97 -21.90
C PRO A 109 -0.72 -22.62 -23.12
N GLU A 110 -0.71 -21.34 -23.47
CA GLU A 110 0.12 -20.78 -24.54
C GLU A 110 1.32 -20.04 -23.93
N ILE A 111 1.11 -19.36 -22.80
CA ILE A 111 2.09 -18.50 -22.15
C ILE A 111 2.35 -18.97 -20.72
N LEU A 112 3.62 -19.07 -20.35
CA LEU A 112 4.10 -19.35 -19.01
C LEU A 112 4.57 -18.05 -18.37
N ILE A 113 4.00 -17.71 -17.21
CA ILE A 113 4.46 -16.57 -16.39
C ILE A 113 4.96 -17.09 -15.06
N LYS A 114 6.25 -16.89 -14.80
CA LYS A 114 6.89 -17.18 -13.52
C LYS A 114 7.08 -15.89 -12.74
N GLY A 115 6.96 -15.93 -11.42
CA GLY A 115 7.22 -14.77 -10.59
C GLY A 115 7.66 -15.12 -9.18
N THR A 116 8.31 -14.19 -8.48
CA THR A 116 8.72 -14.39 -7.08
C THR A 116 7.59 -14.28 -6.08
N THR A 117 6.50 -13.62 -6.47
CA THR A 117 5.21 -13.54 -5.77
C THR A 117 4.08 -13.49 -6.79
N ALA A 118 2.85 -13.61 -6.32
CA ALA A 118 1.68 -13.39 -7.15
C ALA A 118 1.56 -11.96 -7.68
N VAL A 119 2.05 -10.93 -6.98
CA VAL A 119 2.16 -9.57 -7.53
C VAL A 119 3.07 -9.56 -8.75
N GLU A 120 4.23 -10.23 -8.70
CA GLU A 120 5.09 -10.29 -9.88
C GLU A 120 4.47 -11.09 -11.02
N ILE A 121 3.75 -12.18 -10.73
CA ILE A 121 2.99 -12.91 -11.77
C ILE A 121 1.92 -12.01 -12.41
N ALA A 122 1.13 -11.29 -11.61
CA ALA A 122 0.11 -10.37 -12.10
C ALA A 122 0.73 -9.21 -12.91
N SER A 123 1.88 -8.69 -12.48
CA SER A 123 2.64 -7.68 -13.22
C SER A 123 3.16 -8.22 -14.54
N GLY A 124 3.62 -9.48 -14.58
CA GLY A 124 4.02 -10.15 -15.81
C GLY A 124 2.84 -10.34 -16.76
N LEU A 125 1.66 -10.69 -16.25
CA LEU A 125 0.42 -10.76 -17.03
C LEU A 125 0.08 -9.39 -17.64
N HIS A 126 0.11 -8.33 -16.82
CA HIS A 126 -0.14 -6.96 -17.27
C HIS A 126 0.90 -6.50 -18.30
N TRP A 127 2.17 -6.84 -18.11
CA TRP A 127 3.23 -6.56 -19.07
C TRP A 127 2.96 -7.23 -20.41
N TYR A 128 2.64 -8.53 -20.39
CA TYR A 128 2.37 -9.30 -21.59
C TYR A 128 1.20 -8.72 -22.39
N ILE A 129 0.05 -8.51 -21.76
CA ILE A 129 -1.13 -7.98 -22.46
C ILE A 129 -0.89 -6.55 -22.98
N LYS A 130 -0.10 -5.74 -22.28
CA LYS A 130 0.18 -4.37 -22.69
C LYS A 130 1.10 -4.33 -23.91
N TYR A 131 2.21 -5.06 -23.85
CA TYR A 131 3.28 -4.95 -24.85
C TYR A 131 3.11 -5.91 -26.03
N PHE A 132 2.50 -7.08 -25.82
CA PHE A 132 2.26 -8.07 -26.88
C PHE A 132 0.84 -8.00 -27.43
N CYS A 133 -0.15 -7.69 -26.59
CA CYS A 133 -1.56 -7.66 -27.02
C CYS A 133 -2.11 -6.24 -27.20
N GLY A 134 -1.35 -5.18 -26.92
CA GLY A 134 -1.79 -3.78 -27.09
C GLY A 134 -2.94 -3.35 -26.17
N ALA A 135 -3.14 -4.05 -25.05
CA ALA A 135 -4.23 -3.78 -24.11
C ALA A 135 -3.87 -2.69 -23.07
N HIS A 136 -4.88 -2.10 -22.44
CA HIS A 136 -4.71 -1.09 -21.41
C HIS A 136 -5.59 -1.34 -20.17
N VAL A 137 -5.08 -0.99 -19.00
CA VAL A 137 -5.78 -1.15 -17.72
C VAL A 137 -5.67 0.13 -16.90
N SER A 138 -6.81 0.72 -16.55
CA SER A 138 -6.93 1.90 -15.69
C SER A 138 -8.18 1.81 -14.82
N TRP A 139 -8.41 2.78 -13.94
CA TRP A 139 -9.70 2.89 -13.26
C TRP A 139 -10.84 3.18 -14.24
N ASP A 140 -12.06 2.72 -13.91
CA ASP A 140 -13.25 2.89 -14.75
C ASP A 140 -13.47 4.35 -15.19
N LYS A 141 -13.22 5.31 -14.29
CA LYS A 141 -13.38 6.75 -14.57
C LYS A 141 -12.27 7.37 -15.42
N THR A 142 -11.14 6.68 -15.61
CA THR A 142 -9.97 7.19 -16.36
C THR A 142 -9.71 6.44 -17.66
N GLY A 143 -10.65 5.63 -18.13
CA GLY A 143 -10.54 4.86 -19.37
C GLY A 143 -10.80 3.36 -19.23
N GLY A 144 -10.96 2.87 -18.00
CA GLY A 144 -11.30 1.49 -17.67
C GLY A 144 -10.30 0.46 -18.19
N VAL A 145 -10.81 -0.75 -18.44
CA VAL A 145 -10.05 -1.90 -18.94
C VAL A 145 -10.36 -2.09 -20.43
N GLN A 146 -9.35 -1.93 -21.28
CA GLN A 146 -9.46 -2.00 -22.74
C GLN A 146 -8.74 -3.25 -23.25
N LEU A 147 -9.51 -4.32 -23.49
CA LEU A 147 -9.00 -5.65 -23.84
C LEU A 147 -9.35 -6.10 -25.26
N ALA A 148 -9.98 -5.23 -26.07
CA ALA A 148 -10.48 -5.60 -27.39
C ALA A 148 -9.38 -6.08 -28.36
N SER A 149 -8.14 -5.66 -28.14
CA SER A 149 -6.97 -6.07 -28.93
C SER A 149 -6.37 -7.40 -28.49
N VAL A 150 -6.80 -7.99 -27.37
CA VAL A 150 -6.28 -9.27 -26.88
C VAL A 150 -6.77 -10.40 -27.79
N PRO A 151 -5.87 -11.14 -28.48
CA PRO A 151 -6.27 -12.22 -29.37
C PRO A 151 -7.02 -13.33 -28.63
N LYS A 152 -7.84 -14.11 -29.35
CA LYS A 152 -8.56 -15.25 -28.76
C LYS A 152 -7.59 -16.32 -28.24
N PRO A 153 -8.02 -17.15 -27.27
CA PRO A 153 -7.25 -18.34 -26.88
C PRO A 153 -6.84 -19.18 -28.10
N GLY A 154 -5.60 -19.66 -28.11
CA GLY A 154 -4.96 -20.35 -29.24
C GLY A 154 -4.33 -19.42 -30.28
N SER A 155 -4.31 -18.12 -30.04
CA SER A 155 -3.72 -17.11 -30.94
C SER A 155 -2.95 -16.01 -30.20
N LEU A 156 -2.56 -16.26 -28.95
CA LEU A 156 -1.77 -15.31 -28.19
C LEU A 156 -0.37 -15.12 -28.83
N PRO A 157 0.16 -13.89 -28.93
CA PRO A 157 1.44 -13.65 -29.57
C PRO A 157 2.60 -14.35 -28.85
N LEU A 158 3.39 -15.14 -29.57
CA LEU A 158 4.56 -15.79 -29.01
C LEU A 158 5.62 -14.77 -28.56
N VAL A 159 6.24 -15.05 -27.42
CA VAL A 159 7.42 -14.32 -26.97
C VAL A 159 8.64 -14.79 -27.76
N LYS A 160 9.49 -13.85 -28.21
CA LYS A 160 10.71 -14.17 -28.98
C LYS A 160 11.86 -14.58 -28.06
N ASP A 161 12.87 -15.20 -28.66
CA ASP A 161 14.15 -15.55 -28.03
C ASP A 161 13.96 -16.38 -26.74
N SER A 162 14.69 -16.06 -25.68
CA SER A 162 14.65 -16.74 -24.38
C SER A 162 13.54 -16.24 -23.44
N GLY A 163 12.53 -15.53 -23.94
CA GLY A 163 11.50 -14.93 -23.11
C GLY A 163 11.83 -13.51 -22.60
N VAL A 164 10.98 -12.99 -21.71
CA VAL A 164 11.11 -11.65 -21.10
C VAL A 164 11.32 -11.79 -19.59
N LEU A 165 12.49 -11.37 -19.10
CA LEU A 165 12.81 -11.29 -17.67
C LEU A 165 12.82 -9.83 -17.22
N ILE A 166 12.01 -9.49 -16.22
CA ILE A 166 11.98 -8.15 -15.62
C ILE A 166 12.19 -8.26 -14.12
N GLN A 167 13.34 -7.78 -13.65
CA GLN A 167 13.65 -7.62 -12.23
C GLN A 167 13.02 -6.34 -11.68
N ARG A 168 12.58 -6.40 -10.43
CA ARG A 168 12.11 -5.22 -9.71
C ARG A 168 13.29 -4.34 -9.33
N PRO A 169 13.25 -3.03 -9.65
CA PRO A 169 14.37 -2.13 -9.35
C PRO A 169 14.47 -1.79 -7.87
N VAL A 170 13.40 -1.99 -7.10
CA VAL A 170 13.31 -1.70 -5.66
C VAL A 170 12.55 -2.82 -4.94
N PRO A 171 12.84 -3.07 -3.65
CA PRO A 171 12.16 -4.12 -2.89
C PRO A 171 10.68 -3.80 -2.62
N TRP A 172 10.32 -2.52 -2.53
CA TRP A 172 8.96 -2.07 -2.24
C TRP A 172 8.45 -1.02 -3.24
N ASN A 173 7.31 -1.31 -3.85
CA ASN A 173 6.50 -0.38 -4.64
C ASN A 173 5.29 -0.01 -3.80
N TYR A 174 5.35 1.18 -3.22
CA TYR A 174 4.34 1.70 -2.30
C TYR A 174 3.14 2.31 -3.03
N TYR A 175 1.95 2.21 -2.44
CA TYR A 175 0.75 2.86 -2.95
C TYR A 175 -0.11 3.47 -1.84
N GLN A 176 -0.82 4.54 -2.22
CA GLN A 176 -1.80 5.33 -1.45
C GLN A 176 -1.23 6.47 -0.61
N ASN A 177 -2.04 7.50 -0.36
CA ASN A 177 -1.80 8.48 0.70
C ASN A 177 -2.85 8.22 1.81
N VAL A 178 -2.54 8.55 3.06
CA VAL A 178 -3.50 8.43 4.18
C VAL A 178 -4.80 9.18 3.89
N VAL A 179 -4.74 10.32 3.18
CA VAL A 179 -5.92 11.10 2.79
C VAL A 179 -6.80 10.42 1.75
N THR A 180 -6.24 9.49 0.96
CA THR A 180 -7.00 8.78 -0.08
C THR A 180 -8.11 7.92 0.54
N SER A 181 -7.93 7.47 1.80
CA SER A 181 -8.96 6.74 2.55
C SER A 181 -10.25 7.55 2.74
N SER A 182 -10.16 8.87 2.88
CA SER A 182 -11.30 9.77 3.03
C SER A 182 -11.79 10.32 1.70
N TYR A 183 -10.88 10.72 0.80
CA TYR A 183 -11.27 11.35 -0.46
C TYR A 183 -11.80 10.40 -1.51
N SER A 184 -11.35 9.14 -1.50
CA SER A 184 -11.69 8.17 -2.54
C SER A 184 -12.37 6.93 -1.99
N TYR A 185 -11.86 6.36 -0.89
CA TYR A 185 -12.21 4.99 -0.49
C TYR A 185 -13.34 4.88 0.53
N VAL A 186 -13.76 6.01 1.14
CA VAL A 186 -14.69 6.01 2.28
C VAL A 186 -15.97 5.23 1.98
N TRP A 187 -16.51 5.28 0.76
CA TRP A 187 -17.74 4.59 0.39
C TRP A 187 -17.53 3.29 -0.39
N TRP A 188 -16.30 2.76 -0.43
CA TRP A 188 -16.02 1.52 -1.14
C TRP A 188 -16.47 0.30 -0.33
N ASP A 189 -17.18 -0.58 -1.02
CA ASP A 189 -17.48 -1.94 -0.57
C ASP A 189 -16.34 -2.90 -0.92
N TRP A 190 -16.57 -4.19 -0.68
CA TRP A 190 -15.58 -5.22 -0.97
C TRP A 190 -15.33 -5.36 -2.46
N GLU A 191 -16.38 -5.28 -3.27
CA GLU A 191 -16.35 -5.46 -4.71
C GLU A 191 -15.45 -4.39 -5.36
N ARG A 192 -15.53 -3.14 -4.89
CA ARG A 192 -14.62 -2.08 -5.34
C ARG A 192 -13.20 -2.26 -4.82
N TRP A 193 -13.02 -2.69 -3.57
CA TRP A 193 -11.69 -2.97 -3.00
C TRP A 193 -10.99 -4.15 -3.69
N GLU A 194 -11.70 -5.21 -4.04
CA GLU A 194 -11.14 -6.37 -4.77
C GLU A 194 -10.59 -5.93 -6.12
N LYS A 195 -11.35 -5.11 -6.87
CA LYS A 195 -10.86 -4.50 -8.11
C LYS A 195 -9.62 -3.63 -7.92
N GLU A 196 -9.56 -2.88 -6.81
CA GLU A 196 -8.37 -2.06 -6.53
C GLU A 196 -7.14 -2.92 -6.24
N ILE A 197 -7.30 -3.99 -5.46
CA ILE A 197 -6.19 -4.88 -5.11
C ILE A 197 -5.71 -5.66 -6.34
N ASP A 198 -6.62 -6.10 -7.21
CA ASP A 198 -6.27 -6.68 -8.51
C ASP A 198 -5.47 -5.67 -9.36
N TRP A 199 -5.94 -4.43 -9.43
CA TRP A 199 -5.22 -3.35 -10.12
C TRP A 199 -3.84 -3.10 -9.51
N MET A 200 -3.72 -3.05 -8.19
CA MET A 200 -2.44 -2.94 -7.48
C MET A 200 -1.47 -4.06 -7.89
N ALA A 201 -1.95 -5.30 -7.94
CA ALA A 201 -1.13 -6.44 -8.35
C ALA A 201 -0.66 -6.34 -9.81
N LEU A 202 -1.55 -5.95 -10.73
CA LEU A 202 -1.21 -5.72 -12.15
C LEU A 202 -0.18 -4.58 -12.32
N GLN A 203 -0.21 -3.55 -11.45
CA GLN A 203 0.76 -2.45 -11.46
C GLN A 203 2.05 -2.75 -10.68
N GLY A 204 2.21 -3.94 -10.09
CA GLY A 204 3.41 -4.31 -9.33
C GLY A 204 3.52 -3.66 -7.96
N ILE A 205 2.41 -3.20 -7.38
CA ILE A 205 2.37 -2.69 -6.02
C ILE A 205 2.44 -3.86 -5.03
N ASN A 206 3.41 -3.79 -4.13
CA ASN A 206 3.59 -4.82 -3.09
C ASN A 206 3.65 -4.25 -1.66
N LEU A 207 3.54 -2.93 -1.48
CA LEU A 207 3.51 -2.27 -0.18
C LEU A 207 2.34 -1.27 -0.06
N PRO A 208 1.07 -1.72 -0.08
CA PRO A 208 -0.09 -0.84 0.06
C PRO A 208 -0.41 -0.45 1.51
N LEU A 209 -0.94 0.75 1.74
CA LEU A 209 -1.62 1.09 3.00
C LEU A 209 -2.88 0.26 3.19
N ALA A 210 -3.15 -0.16 4.43
CA ALA A 210 -4.36 -0.89 4.82
C ALA A 210 -4.94 -0.30 6.12
N PHE A 211 -5.65 0.83 6.01
CA PHE A 211 -6.09 1.65 7.15
C PHE A 211 -7.59 1.49 7.50
N SER A 212 -8.34 0.68 6.75
CA SER A 212 -9.78 0.50 6.96
C SER A 212 -10.06 -0.10 8.34
N GLY A 213 -11.13 0.35 9.00
CA GLY A 213 -11.58 -0.22 10.28
C GLY A 213 -10.69 0.03 11.50
N GLN A 214 -9.65 0.87 11.41
CA GLN A 214 -8.76 1.12 12.56
C GLN A 214 -9.49 1.75 13.76
N GLU A 215 -10.60 2.47 13.55
CA GLU A 215 -11.43 3.00 14.63
C GLU A 215 -12.06 1.88 15.47
N ALA A 216 -12.35 0.72 14.87
CA ALA A 216 -12.85 -0.44 15.61
C ALA A 216 -11.76 -1.09 16.48
N ILE A 217 -10.48 -0.95 16.10
CA ILE A 217 -9.34 -1.35 16.92
C ILE A 217 -9.17 -0.36 18.07
N TRP A 218 -9.18 0.95 17.78
CA TRP A 218 -9.10 2.00 18.80
C TRP A 218 -10.22 1.91 19.83
N GLN A 219 -11.45 1.63 19.39
CA GLN A 219 -12.57 1.38 20.30
C GLN A 219 -12.25 0.27 21.30
N LYS A 220 -11.78 -0.88 20.83
CA LYS A 220 -11.44 -2.02 21.70
C LYS A 220 -10.28 -1.71 22.65
N VAL A 221 -9.29 -0.96 22.18
CA VAL A 221 -8.14 -0.54 23.00
C VAL A 221 -8.59 0.40 24.10
N PHE A 222 -9.24 1.52 23.75
CA PHE A 222 -9.61 2.54 24.73
C PHE A 222 -10.66 2.07 25.74
N MET A 223 -11.57 1.15 25.37
CA MET A 223 -12.44 0.48 26.34
C MET A 223 -11.65 -0.30 27.40
N GLY A 224 -10.47 -0.85 27.05
CA GLY A 224 -9.55 -1.48 28.00
C GLY A 224 -8.88 -0.48 28.95
N PHE A 225 -8.91 0.82 28.64
CA PHE A 225 -8.45 1.92 29.48
C PHE A 225 -9.62 2.67 30.14
N ASN A 226 -10.77 2.00 30.32
CA ASN A 226 -11.98 2.55 30.95
C ASN A 226 -12.61 3.76 30.24
N ILE A 227 -12.32 3.98 28.96
CA ILE A 227 -12.99 5.00 28.14
C ILE A 227 -14.30 4.42 27.60
N SER A 228 -15.42 5.13 27.83
CA SER A 228 -16.74 4.69 27.38
C SER A 228 -16.91 4.85 25.86
N MET A 229 -17.96 4.25 25.30
CA MET A 229 -18.29 4.45 23.89
C MET A 229 -18.72 5.90 23.63
N GLU A 230 -19.39 6.49 24.60
CA GLU A 230 -19.87 7.87 24.57
C GLU A 230 -18.70 8.86 24.53
N ASP A 231 -17.64 8.60 25.30
CA ASP A 231 -16.41 9.40 25.28
C ASP A 231 -15.72 9.36 23.90
N LEU A 232 -15.80 8.23 23.19
CA LEU A 232 -15.21 8.08 21.86
C LEU A 232 -15.98 8.81 20.76
N ASN A 233 -17.24 9.20 21.00
CA ASN A 233 -17.99 10.03 20.06
C ASN A 233 -17.33 11.40 19.87
N ASP A 234 -16.60 11.90 20.88
CA ASP A 234 -15.83 13.14 20.80
C ASP A 234 -14.39 12.93 20.31
N PHE A 235 -13.99 11.69 20.03
CA PHE A 235 -12.63 11.38 19.54
C PHE A 235 -12.61 11.11 18.04
N PHE A 236 -13.55 10.31 17.54
CA PHE A 236 -13.59 9.96 16.13
C PHE A 236 -14.21 11.07 15.28
N GLY A 237 -13.61 11.35 14.13
CA GLY A 237 -14.28 12.09 13.06
C GLY A 237 -15.32 11.23 12.34
N GLY A 238 -16.15 11.88 11.52
CA GLY A 238 -17.06 11.20 10.61
C GLY A 238 -16.33 10.44 9.51
N PRO A 239 -17.00 9.48 8.82
CA PRO A 239 -16.37 8.61 7.82
C PRO A 239 -15.53 9.36 6.78
N ALA A 240 -16.07 10.44 6.22
CA ALA A 240 -15.42 11.23 5.17
C ALA A 240 -14.24 12.09 5.67
N PHE A 241 -14.00 12.14 6.99
CA PHE A 241 -12.98 12.97 7.62
C PHE A 241 -11.95 12.17 8.43
N LEU A 242 -12.04 10.84 8.40
CA LEU A 242 -11.18 9.95 9.20
C LEU A 242 -9.69 10.13 8.94
N ALA A 243 -9.26 10.46 7.71
CA ALA A 243 -7.85 10.71 7.43
C ALA A 243 -7.26 11.80 8.34
N TRP A 244 -7.94 12.94 8.47
CA TRP A 244 -7.50 14.04 9.33
C TRP A 244 -7.69 13.73 10.81
N ALA A 245 -8.74 12.98 11.17
CA ALA A 245 -8.93 12.53 12.54
C ALA A 245 -7.77 11.64 13.02
N ARG A 246 -7.35 10.68 12.19
CA ARG A 246 -6.23 9.76 12.46
C ARG A 246 -4.91 10.50 12.63
N MET A 247 -4.67 11.53 11.81
CA MET A 247 -3.49 12.40 11.89
C MET A 247 -3.53 13.39 13.06
N GLY A 248 -4.56 13.36 13.93
CA GLY A 248 -4.69 14.26 15.07
C GLY A 248 -4.98 15.72 14.67
N ASN A 249 -5.56 15.95 13.49
CA ASN A 249 -5.86 17.31 13.03
C ASN A 249 -7.25 17.79 13.46
N LEU A 250 -8.22 16.88 13.55
CA LEU A 250 -9.59 17.17 13.96
C LEU A 250 -10.13 16.01 14.80
N HIS A 251 -11.24 16.25 15.50
CA HIS A 251 -12.05 15.21 16.13
C HIS A 251 -13.53 15.59 15.99
N THR A 252 -14.45 14.65 16.20
CA THR A 252 -15.92 14.86 16.28
C THR A 252 -16.62 15.27 14.97
N TRP A 253 -16.01 16.09 14.12
CA TRP A 253 -16.63 16.63 12.90
C TRP A 253 -17.16 15.54 11.97
N GLY A 254 -18.45 15.63 11.63
CA GLY A 254 -19.15 14.67 10.78
C GLY A 254 -19.48 13.32 11.45
N GLY A 255 -19.14 13.16 12.72
CA GLY A 255 -19.48 11.98 13.53
C GLY A 255 -20.86 12.09 14.21
N PRO A 256 -21.15 11.19 15.17
CA PRO A 256 -20.32 10.05 15.59
C PRO A 256 -20.35 8.87 14.61
N LEU A 257 -19.38 7.96 14.73
CA LEU A 257 -19.39 6.70 13.98
C LEU A 257 -20.40 5.72 14.58
N SER A 258 -21.28 5.16 13.75
CA SER A 258 -22.23 4.14 14.21
C SER A 258 -21.54 2.81 14.55
N LYS A 259 -22.12 2.03 15.47
CA LYS A 259 -21.65 0.66 15.76
C LYS A 259 -21.63 -0.23 14.51
N ASN A 260 -22.61 -0.05 13.61
CA ASN A 260 -22.69 -0.80 12.37
C ASN A 260 -21.51 -0.45 11.43
N TRP A 261 -21.16 0.83 11.31
CA TRP A 261 -20.00 1.27 10.54
C TRP A 261 -18.71 0.61 11.03
N LEU A 262 -18.44 0.68 12.33
CA LEU A 262 -17.24 0.08 12.93
C LEU A 262 -17.15 -1.43 12.65
N LYS A 263 -18.27 -2.15 12.81
CA LYS A 263 -18.35 -3.58 12.51
C LYS A 263 -18.08 -3.87 11.03
N GLN A 264 -18.73 -3.13 10.12
CA GLN A 264 -18.60 -3.32 8.69
C GLN A 264 -17.18 -3.02 8.21
N GLN A 265 -16.56 -1.94 8.70
CA GLN A 265 -15.19 -1.57 8.33
C GLN A 265 -14.15 -2.56 8.87
N LEU A 266 -14.39 -3.15 10.04
CA LEU A 266 -13.52 -4.21 10.57
C LEU A 266 -13.57 -5.49 9.71
N VAL A 267 -14.77 -5.91 9.29
CA VAL A 267 -14.94 -7.03 8.34
C VAL A 267 -14.32 -6.67 6.99
N LEU A 268 -14.55 -5.43 6.56
CA LEU A 268 -13.82 -4.63 5.58
C LEU A 268 -12.36 -5.04 5.44
N GLN A 269 -11.64 -4.60 6.46
CA GLN A 269 -10.20 -4.70 6.58
C GLN A 269 -9.71 -6.15 6.56
N LYS A 270 -10.42 -7.08 7.22
CA LYS A 270 -10.02 -8.50 7.22
C LYS A 270 -10.03 -9.10 5.80
N LYS A 271 -11.01 -8.74 4.97
CA LYS A 271 -11.04 -9.17 3.56
C LYS A 271 -9.90 -8.55 2.75
N ILE A 272 -9.66 -7.24 2.93
CA ILE A 272 -8.56 -6.51 2.28
C ILE A 272 -7.22 -7.16 2.60
N LEU A 273 -6.93 -7.40 3.88
CA LEU A 273 -5.68 -8.00 4.33
C LEU A 273 -5.51 -9.42 3.80
N SER A 274 -6.55 -10.26 3.86
CA SER A 274 -6.49 -11.63 3.31
C SER A 274 -6.07 -11.62 1.84
N ARG A 275 -6.71 -10.80 1.02
CA ARG A 275 -6.41 -10.70 -0.42
C ARG A 275 -5.02 -10.14 -0.70
N MET A 276 -4.58 -9.14 0.06
CA MET A 276 -3.22 -8.60 -0.06
C MET A 276 -2.17 -9.69 0.22
N LEU A 277 -2.34 -10.46 1.29
CA LEU A 277 -1.43 -11.55 1.67
C LEU A 277 -1.45 -12.73 0.69
N GLU A 278 -2.62 -13.10 0.18
CA GLU A 278 -2.78 -14.10 -0.87
C GLU A 278 -1.99 -13.73 -2.13
N LEU A 279 -1.92 -12.44 -2.47
CA LEU A 279 -1.16 -11.94 -3.61
C LEU A 279 0.32 -11.70 -3.31
N GLY A 280 0.77 -11.89 -2.06
CA GLY A 280 2.16 -11.65 -1.66
C GLY A 280 2.50 -10.18 -1.43
N MET A 281 1.50 -9.32 -1.24
CA MET A 281 1.69 -7.94 -0.79
C MET A 281 2.00 -7.89 0.71
N THR A 282 2.74 -6.86 1.13
CA THR A 282 2.94 -6.50 2.54
C THR A 282 2.05 -5.32 2.89
N PRO A 283 0.96 -5.50 3.66
CA PRO A 283 0.13 -4.39 4.08
C PRO A 283 0.86 -3.50 5.09
N VAL A 284 0.71 -2.18 4.98
CA VAL A 284 1.15 -1.23 6.00
C VAL A 284 -0.02 -0.93 6.94
N LEU A 285 0.12 -1.35 8.20
CA LEU A 285 -0.89 -1.16 9.24
C LEU A 285 -0.69 0.15 10.01
N PRO A 286 -1.73 0.71 10.64
CA PRO A 286 -1.58 1.90 11.46
C PRO A 286 -0.75 1.63 12.73
N SER A 287 -0.13 2.66 13.30
CA SER A 287 0.50 2.67 14.63
C SER A 287 0.09 3.89 15.45
N PHE A 288 0.35 3.84 16.75
CA PHE A 288 0.05 4.95 17.66
C PHE A 288 1.09 6.08 17.56
N SER A 289 0.62 7.32 17.47
CA SER A 289 1.44 8.55 17.44
C SER A 289 1.27 9.47 18.66
N GLY A 290 0.47 9.08 19.65
CA GLY A 290 0.20 9.90 20.83
C GLY A 290 -1.18 10.59 20.84
N ASN A 291 -1.92 10.60 19.73
CA ASN A 291 -3.25 11.22 19.71
C ASN A 291 -4.27 10.40 20.50
N VAL A 292 -4.89 11.01 21.52
CA VAL A 292 -5.76 10.33 22.50
C VAL A 292 -7.09 11.07 22.69
N PRO A 293 -8.15 10.37 23.16
CA PRO A 293 -9.41 11.01 23.56
C PRO A 293 -9.23 11.98 24.72
N ALA A 294 -10.04 13.05 24.76
CA ALA A 294 -10.05 14.01 25.88
C ALA A 294 -10.31 13.32 27.24
N ALA A 295 -11.18 12.31 27.24
CA ALA A 295 -11.53 11.53 28.43
C ALA A 295 -10.32 10.86 29.11
N LEU A 296 -9.26 10.55 28.37
CA LEU A 296 -8.05 9.97 28.93
C LEU A 296 -7.43 10.87 30.01
N LYS A 297 -7.53 12.19 29.86
CA LYS A 297 -7.04 13.16 30.86
C LYS A 297 -7.85 13.12 32.16
N THR A 298 -9.14 12.79 32.10
CA THR A 298 -10.00 12.63 33.29
C THR A 298 -9.69 11.32 34.00
N ILE A 299 -9.48 10.25 33.25
CA ILE A 299 -9.20 8.91 33.79
C ILE A 299 -7.79 8.81 34.34
N PHE A 300 -6.82 9.43 33.66
CA PHE A 300 -5.40 9.47 34.04
C PHE A 300 -4.96 10.93 34.29
N PRO A 301 -5.34 11.54 35.43
CA PRO A 301 -5.09 12.96 35.69
C PRO A 301 -3.60 13.33 35.82
N THR A 302 -2.74 12.34 36.07
CA THR A 302 -1.28 12.51 36.13
C THR A 302 -0.60 12.36 34.77
N ALA A 303 -1.32 11.91 33.74
CA ALA A 303 -0.75 11.74 32.40
C ALA A 303 -0.43 13.10 31.78
N ASN A 304 0.76 13.21 31.18
CA ASN A 304 1.23 14.41 30.53
C ASN A 304 0.59 14.55 29.14
N ILE A 305 -0.61 15.13 29.11
CA ILE A 305 -1.41 15.31 27.90
C ILE A 305 -1.54 16.80 27.58
N THR A 306 -1.09 17.17 26.38
CA THR A 306 -1.15 18.54 25.86
C THR A 306 -2.30 18.66 24.87
N ARG A 307 -3.11 19.71 25.00
CA ARG A 307 -4.10 20.06 23.98
C ARG A 307 -3.39 20.84 22.87
N LEU A 308 -3.49 20.36 21.64
CA LEU A 308 -2.85 20.95 20.47
C LEU A 308 -3.59 22.23 20.02
N GLY A 309 -2.95 22.99 19.12
CA GLY A 309 -3.55 24.15 18.48
C GLY A 309 -4.54 23.76 17.37
N ASP A 310 -5.27 24.77 16.87
CA ASP A 310 -6.19 24.59 15.75
C ASP A 310 -5.42 24.23 14.47
N TRP A 311 -5.89 23.21 13.77
CA TRP A 311 -5.44 22.84 12.44
C TRP A 311 -6.54 23.19 11.43
N ASN A 312 -6.73 24.48 11.17
CA ASN A 312 -7.65 24.95 10.10
C ASN A 312 -9.02 24.24 10.13
N THR A 313 -9.59 24.08 11.32
CA THR A 313 -10.91 23.44 11.46
C THR A 313 -12.02 24.33 10.95
N VAL A 314 -13.21 23.75 10.80
CA VAL A 314 -14.39 24.47 10.28
C VAL A 314 -14.65 25.68 11.17
N ASP A 315 -14.51 26.87 10.58
CA ASP A 315 -14.64 28.17 11.22
C ASP A 315 -13.73 28.38 12.45
N SER A 316 -12.62 27.63 12.53
CA SER A 316 -11.74 27.57 13.72
C SER A 316 -12.48 27.23 15.02
N ASP A 317 -13.55 26.43 14.92
CA ASP A 317 -14.40 26.07 16.05
C ASP A 317 -13.70 25.05 16.99
N PRO A 318 -13.44 25.41 18.26
CA PRO A 318 -12.78 24.54 19.23
C PRO A 318 -13.47 23.21 19.51
N ARG A 319 -14.74 23.05 19.11
CA ARG A 319 -15.51 21.80 19.25
C ARG A 319 -15.02 20.69 18.33
N TRP A 320 -14.28 21.00 17.28
CA TRP A 320 -13.85 20.02 16.26
C TRP A 320 -12.35 19.98 16.02
N CYS A 321 -11.57 20.74 16.81
CA CYS A 321 -10.13 20.91 16.64
C CYS A 321 -9.35 20.50 17.87
N CYS A 322 -8.04 20.71 17.79
CA CYS A 322 -7.24 20.89 19.00
C CYS A 322 -7.24 19.62 19.84
N THR A 323 -6.82 18.53 19.18
CA THR A 323 -6.79 17.19 19.74
C THR A 323 -5.81 17.11 20.91
N TYR A 324 -5.83 15.98 21.60
CA TYR A 324 -5.03 15.76 22.80
C TYR A 324 -3.87 14.84 22.45
N LEU A 325 -2.64 15.32 22.70
CA LEU A 325 -1.41 14.60 22.45
C LEU A 325 -0.79 14.16 23.77
N LEU A 326 -0.68 12.84 23.95
CA LEU A 326 0.06 12.22 25.04
C LEU A 326 1.56 12.38 24.79
N ASN A 327 2.28 12.86 25.80
CA ASN A 327 3.72 13.07 25.72
C ASN A 327 4.45 11.72 25.50
N PRO A 328 5.42 11.64 24.57
CA PRO A 328 6.13 10.39 24.28
C PRO A 328 7.00 9.87 25.44
N SER A 329 7.31 10.70 26.44
CA SER A 329 8.00 10.29 27.67
C SER A 329 7.06 9.83 28.79
N ASP A 330 5.74 9.95 28.60
CA ASP A 330 4.76 9.42 29.54
C ASP A 330 4.71 7.88 29.43
N PRO A 331 4.77 7.12 30.54
CA PRO A 331 4.69 5.65 30.50
C PRO A 331 3.45 5.13 29.75
N LEU A 332 2.33 5.85 29.82
CA LEU A 332 1.09 5.48 29.17
C LEU A 332 1.22 5.45 27.64
N PHE A 333 2.20 6.16 27.07
CA PHE A 333 2.45 6.17 25.62
C PHE A 333 2.82 4.77 25.11
N VAL A 334 3.71 4.08 25.83
CA VAL A 334 4.13 2.72 25.50
C VAL A 334 3.00 1.74 25.76
N GLU A 335 2.30 1.88 26.89
CA GLU A 335 1.17 0.99 27.24
C GLU A 335 0.05 1.02 26.18
N ILE A 336 -0.38 2.21 25.76
CA ILE A 336 -1.42 2.36 24.73
C ILE A 336 -0.90 1.88 23.37
N GLY A 337 0.34 2.23 23.00
CA GLY A 337 0.95 1.80 21.74
C GLY A 337 1.03 0.27 21.63
N GLU A 338 1.49 -0.40 22.69
CA GLU A 338 1.52 -1.86 22.75
C GLU A 338 0.12 -2.47 22.71
N ALA A 339 -0.84 -1.92 23.46
CA ALA A 339 -2.22 -2.40 23.44
C ALA A 339 -2.83 -2.33 22.04
N PHE A 340 -2.51 -1.27 21.28
CA PHE A 340 -2.94 -1.11 19.90
C PHE A 340 -2.36 -2.17 18.97
N ILE A 341 -1.04 -2.40 19.02
CA ILE A 341 -0.39 -3.44 18.20
C ILE A 341 -0.91 -4.84 18.58
N LYS A 342 -1.02 -5.15 19.88
CA LYS A 342 -1.58 -6.42 20.37
C LYS A 342 -3.02 -6.64 19.89
N MET A 343 -3.85 -5.60 19.88
CA MET A 343 -5.23 -5.68 19.38
C MET A 343 -5.28 -5.89 17.87
N GLN A 344 -4.41 -5.22 17.10
CA GLN A 344 -4.29 -5.48 15.66
C GLN A 344 -3.90 -6.93 15.38
N ILE A 345 -2.89 -7.46 16.07
CA ILE A 345 -2.46 -8.86 15.94
C ILE A 345 -3.59 -9.82 16.32
N LYS A 346 -4.35 -9.51 17.38
CA LYS A 346 -5.51 -10.32 17.77
C LYS A 346 -6.60 -10.36 16.69
N GLU A 347 -6.86 -9.24 16.02
CA GLU A 347 -7.93 -9.13 15.02
C GLU A 347 -7.53 -9.61 13.63
N TYR A 348 -6.27 -9.40 13.25
CA TYR A 348 -5.75 -9.57 11.90
C TYR A 348 -4.71 -10.69 11.78
N GLY A 349 -4.07 -11.10 12.87
CA GLY A 349 -2.87 -11.94 12.87
C GLY A 349 -1.57 -11.15 12.77
N ASP A 350 -0.43 -11.83 12.90
CA ASP A 350 0.91 -11.25 12.67
C ASP A 350 1.18 -11.13 11.15
N VAL A 351 0.56 -10.14 10.52
CA VAL A 351 0.54 -10.01 9.04
C VAL A 351 1.60 -9.08 8.46
N THR A 352 2.24 -8.24 9.27
CA THR A 352 3.22 -7.26 8.79
C THR A 352 4.15 -6.79 9.91
N ASP A 353 5.26 -6.20 9.49
CA ASP A 353 6.24 -5.52 10.36
C ASP A 353 6.36 -4.03 10.01
N ILE A 354 5.53 -3.55 9.09
CA ILE A 354 5.58 -2.18 8.59
C ILE A 354 4.34 -1.46 9.08
N TYR A 355 4.58 -0.45 9.91
CA TYR A 355 3.54 0.37 10.52
C TYR A 355 3.74 1.84 10.17
N ASN A 356 2.63 2.58 10.06
CA ASN A 356 2.61 4.01 9.79
C ASN A 356 1.60 4.69 10.73
N TRP A 357 1.90 5.90 11.21
CA TRP A 357 1.08 6.59 12.20
C TRP A 357 0.35 7.81 11.63
#